data_AF-A0A0C2WG20-F1
#
_entry.id   AF-A0A0C2WG20-F1
#
_cell.length_a   1.000
_cell.length_b   1.000
_cell.length_c   1.000
_cell.angle_alpha   90.00
_cell.angle_beta   90.00
_cell.angle_gamma   90.00
#
_symmetry.space_group_name_H-M   'P 1'
#
loop_
_entity.id
_entity.type
_entity.pdbx_description
1 polymer ?
#
loop_
_entity_poly.entity_id
_entity_poly.type
_entity_poly.pdbx_seq_one_letter_code
_entity_poly.pdbx_strand_id
1 'polypeptide(L)'
;YFDTREMGILSTESACLNDVCVNGGAALFQSIFDTNSKFALLSTFDLPRIRYHATDQNVWRNIRHSLYWEKNIWVIMQLISRFVVLARKHGGSSLHVEMDGWVAQLITTGAFQTNGHDCGLWVLAILGAVLQGFDSTGLYESDMARFRYILYHCILALPQDK
;
A
#
# COMPACT_ATOMS: atom_id res chain seq x y z
N TYR A 1 7.60 4.86 -15.97
CA TYR A 1 6.39 4.92 -15.13
C TYR A 1 6.02 6.35 -14.74
N PHE A 2 6.99 7.25 -14.60
CA PHE A 2 6.73 8.67 -14.33
C PHE A 2 6.92 9.48 -15.60
N ASP A 3 5.86 10.13 -16.07
CA ASP A 3 5.94 11.02 -17.23
C ASP A 3 6.11 12.47 -16.77
N THR A 4 6.22 13.41 -17.72
CA THR A 4 6.37 14.85 -17.44
C THR A 4 5.33 15.38 -16.45
N ARG A 5 4.11 14.83 -16.48
CA ARG A 5 3.04 15.19 -15.56
C ARG A 5 3.39 14.82 -14.12
N GLU A 6 3.74 13.57 -13.86
CA GLU A 6 4.07 13.08 -12.53
C GLU A 6 5.34 13.76 -12.00
N MET A 7 6.30 14.03 -12.88
CA MET A 7 7.48 14.80 -12.52
C MET A 7 7.14 16.24 -12.11
N GLY A 8 6.19 16.88 -12.78
CA GLY A 8 5.66 18.19 -12.41
C GLY A 8 4.85 18.18 -11.10
N ILE A 9 4.10 17.10 -10.85
CA ILE A 9 3.43 16.89 -9.56
C ILE A 9 4.49 16.81 -8.47
N LEU A 10 5.47 15.91 -8.58
CA LEU A 10 6.47 15.66 -7.54
C LEU A 10 7.34 16.89 -7.23
N SER A 11 7.67 17.71 -8.22
CA SER A 11 8.46 18.94 -8.02
C SER A 11 7.68 20.11 -7.41
N THR A 12 6.34 20.06 -7.43
CA THR A 12 5.48 21.13 -6.90
C THR A 12 5.09 20.84 -5.45
N GLU A 13 5.60 21.62 -4.50
CA GLU A 13 5.42 21.41 -3.05
C GLU A 13 3.95 21.19 -2.64
N SER A 14 3.05 22.04 -3.14
CA SER A 14 1.63 22.01 -2.77
C SER A 14 0.73 21.11 -3.63
N ALA A 15 1.29 20.32 -4.54
CA ALA A 15 0.50 19.48 -5.44
C ALA A 15 0.13 18.15 -4.76
N CYS A 16 -1.12 17.71 -4.85
CA CYS A 16 -1.50 16.38 -4.37
C CYS A 16 -0.86 15.29 -5.24
N LEU A 17 -0.30 14.25 -4.60
CA LEU A 17 0.17 13.08 -5.34
C LEU A 17 -1.02 12.35 -5.98
N ASN A 18 -0.86 11.90 -7.22
CA ASN A 18 -1.80 11.01 -7.87
C ASN A 18 -1.47 9.54 -7.59
N ASP A 19 -2.30 8.64 -8.10
CA ASP A 19 -2.12 7.19 -8.00
C ASP A 19 -0.80 6.71 -8.61
N VAL A 20 -0.34 7.32 -9.71
CA VAL A 20 0.94 6.96 -10.34
C VAL A 20 2.11 7.32 -9.41
N CYS A 21 2.09 8.52 -8.81
CA CYS A 21 3.09 8.95 -7.84
C CYS A 21 3.12 8.04 -6.61
N VAL A 22 1.96 7.69 -6.06
CA VAL A 22 1.86 6.84 -4.87
C VAL A 22 2.30 5.41 -5.18
N ASN A 23 1.79 4.78 -6.23
CA ASN A 23 2.16 3.40 -6.58
C ASN A 23 3.64 3.30 -6.98
N GLY A 24 4.14 4.28 -7.75
CA GLY A 24 5.54 4.31 -8.16
C GLY A 24 6.49 4.57 -6.98
N GLY A 25 6.14 5.49 -6.07
CA GLY A 25 6.89 5.72 -4.83
C GLY A 25 6.89 4.50 -3.92
N ALA A 26 5.76 3.79 -3.83
CA ALA A 26 5.65 2.56 -3.06
C ALA A 26 6.53 1.45 -3.63
N ALA A 27 6.56 1.27 -4.96
CA ALA A 27 7.44 0.31 -5.62
C ALA A 27 8.93 0.65 -5.42
N LEU A 28 9.28 1.94 -5.47
CA LEU A 28 10.63 2.41 -5.15
C LEU A 28 11.01 2.08 -3.70
N PHE A 29 10.12 2.31 -2.74
CA PHE A 29 10.41 1.98 -1.34
C PHE A 29 10.51 0.47 -1.11
N GLN A 30 9.68 -0.32 -1.78
CA GLN A 30 9.78 -1.77 -1.74
C GLN A 30 11.13 -2.26 -2.27
N SER A 31 11.63 -1.69 -3.38
CA SER A 31 12.93 -2.09 -3.93
C SER A 31 14.12 -1.70 -3.04
N ILE A 32 14.01 -0.59 -2.30
CA ILE A 32 15.05 -0.12 -1.39
C ILE A 32 15.03 -0.90 -0.06
N PHE A 33 13.85 -1.09 0.54
CA PHE A 33 13.72 -1.55 1.92
C PHE A 33 13.29 -3.02 2.06
N ASP A 34 12.65 -3.62 1.05
CA ASP A 34 12.18 -5.01 1.09
C ASP A 34 12.97 -5.94 0.15
N THR A 35 14.29 -5.99 0.34
CA THR A 35 15.21 -6.80 -0.49
C THR A 35 14.96 -8.30 -0.43
N ASN A 36 14.29 -8.79 0.62
CA ASN A 36 13.95 -10.20 0.80
C ASN A 36 12.52 -10.53 0.33
N SER A 37 11.80 -9.57 -0.25
CA SER A 37 10.41 -9.74 -0.68
C SER A 37 9.54 -10.32 0.45
N LYS A 38 9.61 -9.74 1.65
CA LYS A 38 8.80 -10.15 2.81
C LYS A 38 7.38 -9.60 2.71
N PHE A 39 7.21 -8.48 2.03
CA PHE A 39 5.94 -7.77 1.94
C PHE A 39 5.30 -7.98 0.57
N ALA A 40 3.97 -7.97 0.56
CA ALA A 40 3.17 -7.90 -0.65
C ALA A 40 2.59 -6.48 -0.75
N LEU A 41 2.98 -5.75 -1.77
CA LEU A 41 2.43 -4.43 -2.07
C LEU A 41 1.27 -4.59 -3.05
N LEU A 42 0.12 -4.02 -2.69
CA LEU A 42 -1.07 -3.96 -3.54
C LEU A 42 -1.21 -2.54 -4.08
N SER A 43 -1.65 -2.43 -5.33
CA SER A 43 -1.87 -1.14 -5.96
C SER A 43 -3.11 -0.45 -5.38
N THR A 44 -3.13 0.88 -5.40
CA THR A 44 -4.31 1.68 -5.05
C THR A 44 -5.56 1.31 -5.86
N PHE A 45 -5.39 0.66 -7.01
CA PHE A 45 -6.48 0.18 -7.86
C PHE A 45 -7.10 -1.15 -7.41
N ASP A 46 -6.44 -1.92 -6.54
CA ASP A 46 -6.89 -3.27 -6.20
C ASP A 46 -8.13 -3.24 -5.29
N LEU A 47 -8.17 -2.34 -4.31
CA LEU A 47 -9.27 -2.24 -3.37
C LEU A 47 -10.60 -1.79 -4.03
N PRO A 48 -10.63 -0.75 -4.88
CA PRO A 48 -11.84 -0.41 -5.64
C PRO A 48 -12.31 -1.57 -6.52
N ARG A 49 -11.40 -2.34 -7.13
CA ARG A 49 -11.77 -3.47 -8.00
C ARG A 49 -12.49 -4.57 -7.24
N ILE A 50 -12.03 -4.88 -6.02
CA ILE A 50 -12.72 -5.82 -5.15
C ILE A 50 -14.09 -5.26 -4.75
N ARG A 51 -14.15 -3.99 -4.33
CA ARG A 51 -15.39 -3.32 -3.91
C ARG A 51 -16.44 -3.27 -5.01
N TYR A 52 -16.04 -3.10 -6.25
CA TYR A 52 -16.92 -3.08 -7.42
C TYR A 52 -17.06 -4.45 -8.10
N HIS A 53 -16.79 -5.55 -7.37
CA HIS A 53 -17.01 -6.93 -7.80
C HIS A 53 -16.35 -7.28 -9.14
N ALA A 54 -15.11 -6.83 -9.36
CA ALA A 54 -14.32 -7.30 -10.49
C ALA A 54 -14.21 -8.84 -10.45
N THR A 55 -14.20 -9.46 -11.63
CA THR A 55 -14.08 -10.93 -11.73
C THR A 55 -12.77 -11.42 -11.11
N ASP A 56 -12.78 -12.64 -10.57
CA ASP A 56 -11.58 -13.26 -9.98
C ASP A 56 -10.39 -13.26 -10.94
N GLN A 57 -10.64 -13.50 -12.24
CA GLN A 57 -9.60 -13.46 -13.27
C GLN A 57 -8.97 -12.08 -13.43
N ASN A 58 -9.79 -11.03 -13.33
CA ASN A 58 -9.33 -9.65 -13.39
C ASN A 58 -8.56 -9.32 -12.12
N VAL A 59 -9.07 -9.64 -10.94
CA VAL A 59 -8.37 -9.41 -9.66
C VAL A 59 -7.02 -10.14 -9.67
N TRP A 60 -7.00 -11.44 -9.97
CA TRP A 60 -5.81 -12.28 -10.03
C TRP A 60 -4.73 -11.70 -10.94
N ARG A 61 -5.08 -11.26 -12.15
CA ARG A 61 -4.11 -10.71 -13.11
C ARG A 61 -3.29 -9.55 -12.53
N ASN A 62 -3.90 -8.74 -11.67
CA ASN A 62 -3.26 -7.54 -11.12
C ASN A 62 -2.48 -7.84 -9.85
N ILE A 63 -3.06 -8.64 -8.94
CA ILE A 63 -2.42 -8.89 -7.65
C ILE A 63 -1.38 -10.01 -7.69
N ARG A 64 -1.37 -10.86 -8.73
CA ARG A 64 -0.47 -12.03 -8.79
C ARG A 64 1.01 -11.69 -8.69
N HIS A 65 1.41 -10.52 -9.18
CA HIS A 65 2.82 -10.11 -9.16
C HIS A 65 3.32 -9.79 -7.75
N SER A 66 2.41 -9.55 -6.79
CA SER A 66 2.77 -9.36 -5.38
C SER A 66 3.18 -10.65 -4.67
N LEU A 67 2.82 -11.82 -5.24
CA LEU A 67 3.02 -13.14 -4.63
C LEU A 67 2.56 -13.19 -3.16
N TYR A 68 1.45 -12.50 -2.84
CA TYR A 68 0.99 -12.37 -1.45
C TYR A 68 0.71 -13.72 -0.76
N TRP A 69 0.38 -14.76 -1.54
CA TRP A 69 0.20 -16.13 -1.05
C TRP A 69 1.50 -16.83 -0.64
N GLU A 70 2.67 -16.29 -0.98
CA GLU A 70 3.96 -16.83 -0.55
C GLU A 70 4.48 -16.13 0.71
N LYS A 71 3.85 -15.02 1.11
CA LYS A 71 4.25 -14.24 2.29
C LYS A 71 3.65 -14.83 3.55
N ASN A 72 4.20 -14.50 4.71
CA ASN A 72 3.71 -14.99 6.01
C ASN A 72 2.23 -14.64 6.29
N ILE A 73 1.68 -13.63 5.61
CA ILE A 73 0.23 -13.32 5.59
C ILE A 73 -0.60 -14.54 5.16
N TRP A 74 -0.10 -15.35 4.23
CA TRP A 74 -0.78 -16.55 3.77
C TRP A 74 -1.04 -17.55 4.89
N VAL A 75 -0.11 -17.68 5.84
CA VAL A 75 -0.28 -18.57 7.01
C VAL A 75 -1.44 -18.11 7.87
N ILE A 76 -1.61 -16.79 8.07
CA ILE A 76 -2.76 -16.21 8.78
C ILE A 76 -4.05 -16.48 8.01
N MET A 77 -4.05 -16.31 6.69
CA MET A 77 -5.23 -16.58 5.85
C MET A 77 -5.61 -18.07 5.83
N GLN A 78 -4.62 -18.97 5.84
CA GLN A 78 -4.83 -20.41 5.99
C GLN A 78 -5.42 -20.75 7.36
N LEU A 79 -4.93 -20.11 8.43
CA LEU A 79 -5.48 -20.28 9.77
C LEU A 79 -6.94 -19.85 9.84
N ILE A 80 -7.26 -18.65 9.33
CA ILE A 80 -8.64 -18.12 9.26
C ILE A 80 -9.52 -19.08 8.45
N SER A 81 -9.05 -19.51 7.28
CA SER A 81 -9.78 -20.47 6.43
C SER A 81 -10.02 -21.80 7.15
N ARG A 82 -9.04 -22.30 7.91
CA ARG A 82 -9.17 -23.52 8.70
C ARG A 82 -10.17 -23.37 9.85
N PHE A 83 -10.21 -22.21 10.51
CA PHE A 83 -11.23 -21.90 11.51
C PHE A 83 -12.63 -21.89 10.90
N VAL A 84 -12.81 -21.27 9.73
CA VAL A 84 -14.09 -21.27 9.01
C VAL A 84 -14.53 -22.70 8.67
N VAL A 85 -13.62 -23.54 8.16
CA VAL A 85 -13.91 -24.95 7.84
C VAL A 85 -14.31 -25.75 9.08
N LEU A 86 -13.57 -25.59 10.19
CA LEU A 86 -13.88 -26.28 11.45
C LEU A 86 -15.23 -25.83 12.02
N ALA A 87 -15.51 -24.54 12.01
CA ALA A 87 -16.78 -24.01 12.49
C ALA A 87 -17.98 -24.54 11.67
N ARG A 88 -17.85 -24.61 10.34
CA ARG A 88 -18.86 -25.26 9.47
C ARG A 88 -19.05 -26.74 9.81
N LYS A 89 -17.96 -27.47 10.06
CA LYS A 89 -18.00 -28.90 10.38
C LYS A 89 -18.71 -29.19 11.71
N HIS A 90 -18.68 -28.26 12.66
CA HIS A 90 -19.26 -28.42 13.99
C HIS A 90 -20.64 -27.74 14.16
N GLY A 91 -21.39 -27.57 13.06
CA GLY A 91 -22.77 -27.07 13.12
C GLY A 91 -22.90 -25.55 13.11
N GLY A 92 -21.83 -24.82 12.82
CA GLY A 92 -21.87 -23.40 12.47
C GLY A 92 -22.54 -23.21 11.10
N SER A 93 -23.87 -23.31 11.07
CA SER A 93 -24.68 -23.10 9.88
C SER A 93 -24.49 -21.66 9.40
N SER A 94 -23.95 -21.51 8.18
CA SER A 94 -23.76 -20.23 7.48
C SER A 94 -22.82 -19.24 8.18
N LEU A 95 -21.55 -19.63 8.37
CA LEU A 95 -20.47 -18.64 8.30
C LEU A 95 -20.38 -18.15 6.86
N HIS A 96 -21.22 -17.17 6.52
CA HIS A 96 -20.84 -16.17 5.54
C HIS A 96 -19.52 -15.62 6.06
N VAL A 97 -18.43 -15.82 5.32
CA VAL A 97 -17.19 -15.11 5.64
C VAL A 97 -17.54 -13.66 5.35
N GLU A 98 -17.95 -12.94 6.40
CA GLU A 98 -18.28 -11.53 6.34
C GLU A 98 -16.97 -10.81 6.06
N MET A 99 -16.69 -10.64 4.77
CA MET A 99 -15.60 -9.80 4.28
C MET A 99 -15.81 -8.34 4.74
N ASP A 100 -17.04 -7.99 5.11
CA ASP A 100 -17.47 -6.67 5.58
C ASP A 100 -17.04 -6.36 7.04
N GLY A 101 -16.42 -7.32 7.75
CA GLY A 101 -16.01 -7.18 9.15
C GLY A 101 -14.55 -6.76 9.38
N TRP A 102 -13.76 -6.54 8.33
CA TRP A 102 -12.39 -6.03 8.49
C TRP A 102 -12.42 -4.56 8.90
N VAL A 103 -12.27 -4.30 10.20
CA VAL A 103 -12.07 -2.95 10.70
C VAL A 103 -10.62 -2.57 10.45
N ALA A 104 -10.39 -1.68 9.49
CA ALA A 104 -9.09 -1.04 9.33
C ALA A 104 -8.81 -0.25 10.62
N GLN A 105 -7.83 -0.71 11.40
CA GLN A 105 -7.38 0.04 12.57
C GLN A 105 -6.49 1.18 12.10
N LEU A 106 -6.79 2.36 12.62
CA LEU A 106 -5.98 3.55 12.40
C LEU A 106 -4.59 3.30 12.98
N ILE A 107 -3.56 3.41 12.14
CA ILE A 107 -2.16 3.38 12.58
C ILE A 107 -1.87 4.58 13.51
N THR A 108 -2.64 5.66 13.40
CA THR A 108 -2.59 6.80 14.30
C THR A 108 -3.94 7.35 14.69
N THR A 109 -4.02 7.78 15.94
CA THR A 109 -5.24 8.36 16.54
C THR A 109 -5.38 9.86 16.29
N GLY A 110 -4.35 10.52 15.75
CA GLY A 110 -4.32 11.95 15.42
C GLY A 110 -4.04 12.22 13.95
N ALA A 111 -4.50 13.38 13.47
CA ALA A 111 -4.19 13.86 12.12
C ALA A 111 -2.70 14.21 12.02
N PHE A 112 -2.01 13.63 11.04
CA PHE A 112 -0.61 13.96 10.74
C PHE A 112 -0.45 15.24 9.92
N GLN A 113 -1.50 15.64 9.22
CA GLN A 113 -1.49 16.82 8.36
C GLN A 113 -2.57 17.81 8.77
N THR A 114 -2.25 19.08 8.61
CA THR A 114 -3.19 20.21 8.71
C THR A 114 -3.45 20.84 7.34
N ASN A 115 -2.59 20.59 6.35
CA ASN A 115 -2.79 20.99 4.97
C ASN A 115 -3.63 19.98 4.13
N GLY A 116 -4.01 20.40 2.92
CA GLY A 116 -4.87 19.65 2.02
C GLY A 116 -4.17 18.82 0.93
N HIS A 117 -2.84 18.69 0.94
CA HIS A 117 -2.10 18.13 -0.20
C HIS A 117 -1.03 17.07 0.13
N ASP A 118 -0.61 16.94 1.39
CA ASP A 118 0.47 16.01 1.77
C ASP A 118 0.02 14.57 2.02
N CYS A 119 -1.27 14.25 1.85
CA CYS A 119 -1.81 12.94 2.26
C CYS A 119 -1.10 11.76 1.56
N GLY A 120 -0.75 11.92 0.28
CA GLY A 120 0.02 10.92 -0.46
C GLY A 120 1.46 10.77 0.05
N LEU A 121 2.08 11.84 0.53
CA LEU A 121 3.42 11.81 1.13
C LEU A 121 3.39 11.10 2.47
N TRP A 122 2.37 11.34 3.30
CA TRP A 122 2.17 10.62 4.56
C TRP A 122 1.97 9.12 4.37
N VAL A 123 1.20 8.72 3.35
CA VAL A 123 1.06 7.30 2.98
C VAL A 123 2.41 6.68 2.65
N LEU A 124 3.23 7.35 1.83
CA LEU A 124 4.56 6.87 1.49
C LEU A 124 5.51 6.84 2.69
N ALA A 125 5.48 7.85 3.56
CA ALA A 125 6.31 7.91 4.75
C ALA A 125 6.02 6.75 5.72
N ILE A 126 4.73 6.47 5.97
CA ILE A 126 4.31 5.33 6.81
C ILE A 126 4.71 4.01 6.15
N LEU A 127 4.48 3.87 4.84
CA LEU A 127 4.90 2.67 4.09
C LEU A 127 6.41 2.43 4.23
N GLY A 128 7.23 3.47 4.03
CA GLY A 128 8.68 3.39 4.16
C GLY A 128 9.12 2.97 5.56
N ALA A 129 8.43 3.43 6.61
CA ALA A 129 8.69 3.00 7.98
C ALA A 129 8.34 1.52 8.20
N VAL A 130 7.16 1.08 7.72
CA VAL A 130 6.69 -0.32 7.82
C VAL A 130 7.62 -1.28 7.11
N LEU A 131 8.06 -0.95 5.89
CA LEU A 131 9.00 -1.79 5.14
C LEU A 131 10.35 -1.95 5.85
N GLN A 132 10.74 -0.97 6.66
CA GLN A 132 11.95 -1.03 7.50
C GLN A 132 11.73 -1.71 8.85
N GLY A 133 10.51 -2.15 9.16
CA GLY A 133 10.16 -2.87 10.39
C GLY A 133 9.73 -1.98 11.56
N PHE A 134 9.39 -0.72 11.30
CA PHE A 134 8.78 0.18 12.29
C PHE A 134 7.26 0.23 12.15
N ASP A 135 6.55 0.52 13.24
CA ASP A 135 5.09 0.61 13.21
C ASP A 135 4.59 1.90 12.52
N SER A 136 5.38 2.98 12.54
CA SER A 136 5.03 4.29 11.95
C SER A 136 6.27 5.15 11.67
N THR A 137 6.07 6.25 10.95
CA THR A 137 7.11 7.23 10.64
C THR A 137 7.39 8.18 11.80
N GLY A 138 8.63 8.62 11.94
CA GLY A 138 9.05 9.68 12.87
C GLY A 138 9.05 11.08 12.26
N LEU A 139 8.53 11.25 11.04
CA LEU A 139 8.45 12.54 10.36
C LEU A 139 7.30 13.41 10.90
N TYR A 140 7.48 14.72 10.80
CA TYR A 140 6.47 15.73 11.10
C TYR A 140 6.01 16.45 9.81
N GLU A 141 4.91 17.21 9.89
CA GLU A 141 4.41 17.96 8.73
C GLU A 141 5.45 18.93 8.17
N SER A 142 6.28 19.53 9.03
CA SER A 142 7.41 20.39 8.63
C SER A 142 8.46 19.67 7.78
N ASP A 143 8.51 18.33 7.83
CA ASP A 143 9.45 17.53 7.04
C ASP A 143 8.91 17.18 5.66
N MET A 144 7.61 17.36 5.38
CA MET A 144 6.97 16.88 4.14
C MET A 144 7.57 17.53 2.89
N ALA A 145 7.90 18.82 2.93
CA ALA A 145 8.57 19.49 1.83
C ALA A 145 9.93 18.85 1.50
N ARG A 146 10.74 18.55 2.53
CA ARG A 146 12.04 17.90 2.37
C ARG A 146 11.88 16.44 1.93
N PHE A 147 10.91 15.73 2.49
CA PHE A 147 10.61 14.35 2.13
C PHE A 147 10.19 14.24 0.65
N ARG A 148 9.31 15.13 0.19
CA ARG A 148 8.90 15.26 -1.21
C ARG A 148 10.09 15.52 -2.13
N TYR A 149 10.96 16.44 -1.75
CA TYR A 149 12.18 16.75 -2.48
C TYR A 149 13.08 15.50 -2.64
N ILE A 150 13.31 14.76 -1.55
CA ILE A 150 14.09 13.52 -1.59
C ILE A 150 13.42 12.49 -2.50
N LEU A 151 12.11 12.28 -2.36
CA LEU A 151 11.35 11.35 -3.19
C LEU A 151 11.49 11.67 -4.69
N TYR A 152 11.32 12.95 -5.06
CA TYR A 152 11.52 13.43 -6.43
C TYR A 152 12.92 13.10 -6.95
N HIS A 153 13.96 13.34 -6.16
CA HIS A 153 15.33 13.05 -6.56
C HIS A 153 15.64 11.55 -6.65
N CYS A 154 15.07 10.72 -5.78
CA CYS A 154 15.19 9.27 -5.90
C CYS A 154 14.53 8.76 -7.19
N ILE A 155 13.37 9.31 -7.56
CA ILE A 155 12.66 8.95 -8.80
C ILE A 155 13.45 9.41 -10.04
N LEU A 156 14.03 10.61 -10.01
CA LEU A 156 14.92 11.09 -11.08
C LEU A 156 16.15 10.19 -11.30
N ALA A 157 16.66 9.59 -10.23
CA ALA A 157 17.83 8.71 -10.29
C ALA A 157 17.50 7.30 -10.80
N LEU A 158 16.22 6.94 -10.96
CA LEU A 158 15.84 5.66 -11.54
C LEU A 158 16.27 5.57 -13.01
N PRO A 159 16.74 4.39 -13.47
CA PRO A 159 17.01 4.15 -14.87
C PRO A 159 15.76 4.46 -15.70
N GLN A 160 15.89 5.38 -16.66
CA GLN A 160 14.83 5.66 -17.61
C GLN A 160 14.91 4.60 -18.71
N ASP A 161 14.15 3.53 -18.59
CA ASP A 161 13.99 2.58 -19.68
C ASP A 161 13.37 3.31 -20.88
N LYS A 162 14.13 3.40 -21.97
CA LYS A 162 13.67 3.87 -23.28
C LYS A 162 13.03 2.73 -24.07
#